data_AF-A0A6B3HNL8-F1
#
_entry.id   AF-A0A6B3HNL8-F1
#
_cell.length_a   1.000
_cell.length_b   1.000
_cell.length_c   1.000
_cell.angle_alpha   90.00
_cell.angle_beta   90.00
_cell.angle_gamma   90.00
#
_symmetry.space_group_name_H-M   'P 1'
#
loop_
_entity.id
_entity.type
_entity.pdbx_description
1 polymer ?
#
loop_
_entity_poly.entity_id
_entity_poly.type
_entity_poly.pdbx_seq_one_letter_code
_entity_poly.pdbx_strand_id
1 'polypeptide(L)' 'MNSADLGRRVGVPSTALFTDQYELTMVQAALKAGTADRHSVFEAFTRRLPEGRRYGVVAGTGRVLDAVEN' A
#
# COMPACT_ATOMS: atom_id res chain seq x y z
N MET A 1 8.28 30.74 -12.08
CA MET A 1 8.15 29.27 -12.10
C MET A 1 7.66 28.86 -10.73
N ASN A 2 6.36 28.54 -10.59
CA ASN A 2 5.70 28.39 -9.30
C ASN A 2 6.09 27.04 -8.66
N SER A 3 6.48 27.04 -7.39
CA SER A 3 6.92 25.84 -6.63
C SER A 3 5.82 24.77 -6.43
N ALA A 4 4.63 24.95 -7.02
CA ALA A 4 3.49 24.03 -6.93
C ALA A 4 3.56 22.84 -7.92
N ASP A 5 4.53 22.81 -8.85
CA ASP A 5 4.60 21.79 -9.93
C ASP A 5 5.56 20.62 -9.61
N LEU A 6 6.06 20.54 -8.38
CA LEU A 6 7.02 19.52 -7.94
C LEU A 6 6.36 18.23 -7.43
N GLY A 7 5.03 18.19 -7.29
CA GLY A 7 4.30 17.11 -6.61
C GLY A 7 3.88 15.93 -7.47
N ARG A 8 3.79 16.06 -8.80
CA ARG A 8 3.39 14.94 -9.69
C ARG A 8 4.53 14.52 -10.60
N ARG A 9 5.62 14.02 -10.00
CA ARG A 9 6.82 13.63 -10.73
C ARG A 9 6.69 12.34 -11.55
N VAL A 10 5.51 11.72 -11.64
CA VAL A 10 5.30 10.61 -12.57
C VAL A 10 3.93 10.68 -13.25
N GLY A 11 3.93 10.58 -14.58
CA GLY A 11 2.74 10.36 -15.40
C GLY A 11 2.12 8.97 -15.25
N VAL A 12 2.22 8.35 -14.07
CA VAL A 12 1.69 7.02 -13.79
C VAL A 12 0.25 7.19 -13.29
N PRO A 13 -0.71 6.39 -13.79
CA PRO A 13 -2.08 6.36 -13.26
C PRO A 13 -2.09 6.11 -11.75
N SER A 14 -3.14 6.57 -11.07
CA SER A 14 -3.33 6.29 -9.64
C SER A 14 -3.18 4.79 -9.36
N THR A 15 -2.43 4.45 -8.30
CA THR A 15 -2.24 3.08 -7.82
C THR A 15 -3.39 2.60 -6.94
N ALA A 16 -4.43 3.43 -6.71
CA ALA A 16 -5.54 3.10 -5.82
C ALA A 16 -6.33 1.84 -6.23
N LEU A 17 -6.33 1.50 -7.53
CA LEU A 17 -6.98 0.28 -8.05
C LEU A 17 -5.99 -0.87 -8.30
N PHE A 18 -4.73 -0.75 -7.90
CA PHE A 18 -3.75 -1.85 -7.95
C PHE A 18 -3.87 -2.70 -6.69
N THR A 19 -5.02 -3.34 -6.55
CA THR A 19 -5.45 -4.14 -5.41
C THR A 19 -6.25 -5.34 -5.92
N ASP A 20 -6.33 -6.40 -5.11
CA ASP A 20 -7.23 -7.51 -5.41
C ASP A 20 -8.69 -7.12 -5.13
N GLN A 21 -9.62 -7.62 -5.95
CA GLN A 21 -11.05 -7.32 -5.84
C GLN A 21 -11.63 -7.59 -4.44
N TYR A 22 -11.06 -8.53 -3.68
CA TYR A 22 -11.52 -8.86 -2.33
C TYR A 22 -11.38 -7.66 -1.37
N GLU A 23 -10.37 -6.81 -1.54
CA GLU A 23 -10.15 -5.66 -0.64
C GLU A 23 -11.25 -4.61 -0.82
N LEU A 24 -11.67 -4.37 -2.07
CA LEU A 24 -12.78 -3.46 -2.38
C LEU A 24 -14.12 -3.97 -1.83
N THR A 25 -14.40 -5.27 -1.96
CA THR A 25 -15.63 -5.86 -1.42
C THR A 25 -15.60 -5.90 0.11
N MET A 26 -14.43 -6.09 0.73
CA MET A 26 -14.25 -5.98 2.18
C MET A 26 -14.52 -4.56 2.69
N VAL A 27 -13.97 -3.53 2.05
CA VAL A 27 -14.24 -2.12 2.41
C VAL A 27 -15.73 -1.81 2.27
N GLN A 28 -16.36 -2.24 1.18
CA GLN A 28 -17.80 -2.08 0.99
C GLN A 28 -18.61 -2.75 2.11
N ALA A 29 -18.22 -3.96 2.53
CA ALA A 29 -18.88 -4.66 3.63
C ALA A 29 -18.67 -3.95 4.97
N ALA A 30 -17.47 -3.48 5.27
CA ALA A 30 -17.15 -2.76 6.50
C ALA A 30 -17.92 -1.43 6.62
N LEU A 31 -18.05 -0.69 5.50
CA LEU A 31 -18.88 0.52 5.44
C LEU A 31 -20.35 0.22 5.74
N LYS A 32 -20.93 -0.82 5.10
CA LYS A 32 -22.32 -1.24 5.36
C LYS A 32 -22.54 -1.73 6.79
N ALA A 33 -21.52 -2.35 7.39
CA ALA A 33 -21.57 -2.84 8.77
C ALA A 33 -21.30 -1.74 9.83
N GLY A 34 -20.92 -0.53 9.43
CA GLY A 34 -20.53 0.54 10.36
C GLY A 34 -19.22 0.26 11.10
N THR A 35 -18.35 -0.59 10.56
CA THR A 35 -17.08 -1.00 11.18
C THR A 35 -15.85 -0.52 10.41
N ALA A 36 -16.03 0.29 9.36
CA ALA A 36 -14.94 0.79 8.53
C ALA A 36 -13.87 1.56 9.33
N ASP A 37 -14.29 2.28 10.38
CA ASP A 37 -13.39 3.08 11.22
C ASP A 37 -12.80 2.31 12.42
N ARG A 38 -12.97 0.98 12.45
CA ARG A 38 -12.41 0.16 13.52
C ARG A 38 -10.88 0.16 13.44
N HIS A 39 -10.24 0.66 14.50
CA HIS A 39 -8.78 0.54 14.67
C HIS A 39 -8.31 -0.92 14.52
N SER A 40 -7.43 -1.13 13.55
CA SER A 40 -6.94 -2.44 13.14
C SER A 40 -5.44 -2.36 12.91
N VAL A 41 -4.73 -3.48 13.15
CA VAL A 41 -3.28 -3.59 12.97
C VAL A 41 -3.01 -4.73 11.98
N PHE A 42 -2.08 -4.50 11.05
CA PHE A 42 -1.64 -5.47 10.06
C PHE A 42 -0.13 -5.62 10.11
N GLU A 43 0.36 -6.85 9.94
CA GLU A 43 1.79 -7.16 9.92
C GLU A 43 2.17 -7.79 8.59
N ALA A 44 3.25 -7.29 7.98
CA ALA A 44 3.83 -7.86 6.77
C ALA A 44 5.13 -8.59 7.14
N PHE A 45 5.17 -9.90 6.88
CA PHE A 45 6.34 -10.74 7.14
C PHE A 45 6.49 -11.81 6.07
N THR A 46 7.71 -12.33 5.89
CA THR A 46 7.94 -13.50 5.05
C THR A 46 7.86 -14.78 5.88
N ARG A 47 7.32 -15.85 5.30
CA ARG A 47 7.27 -17.18 5.94
C ARG A 47 8.57 -17.98 5.78
N ARG A 48 9.40 -17.62 4.81
CA ARG A 48 10.66 -18.32 4.49
C ARG A 48 11.70 -17.33 3.95
N LEU A 49 12.97 -17.62 4.22
CA LEU A 49 14.07 -16.88 3.61
C LEU A 49 14.27 -17.33 2.15
N PRO A 50 14.82 -16.46 1.29
CA PRO A 50 15.21 -16.87 -0.06
C PRO A 50 16.19 -18.05 -0.02
N GLU A 51 16.10 -18.94 -1.00
CA GLU A 51 16.96 -20.12 -1.08
C GLU A 51 18.46 -19.72 -1.07
N GLY A 52 19.24 -20.50 -0.32
CA GLY A 52 20.68 -20.26 -0.16
C GLY A 52 21.04 -19.05 0.72
N ARG A 53 20.08 -18.35 1.34
CA ARG A 53 20.35 -17.18 2.19
C ARG A 53 19.89 -17.39 3.62
N ARG A 54 20.75 -17.00 4.57
CA ARG A 54 20.45 -16.98 6.02
C ARG A 54 19.87 -15.66 6.51
N TYR A 55 19.62 -14.72 5.61
CA TYR A 55 19.05 -13.41 5.91
C TYR A 55 18.16 -12.93 4.76
N GLY A 56 17.24 -12.01 5.07
CA GLY A 56 16.48 -11.24 4.10
C GLY A 56 17.02 -9.81 4.00
N VAL A 57 16.73 -9.14 2.89
CA VAL A 57 16.98 -7.71 2.72
C VAL A 57 15.64 -7.05 2.44
N VAL A 58 15.28 -6.05 3.25
CA VAL A 58 14.08 -5.24 3.02
C VAL A 58 14.44 -4.06 2.14
N ALA A 59 13.64 -3.82 1.11
CA ALA A 59 13.78 -2.68 0.22
C ALA A 59 12.39 -2.27 -0.30
N GLY A 60 12.28 -1.02 -0.76
CA GLY A 60 11.03 -0.50 -1.34
C GLY A 60 10.08 0.17 -0.35
N THR A 61 10.45 0.32 0.92
CA THR A 61 9.65 1.05 1.92
C THR A 61 9.28 2.47 1.46
N GLY A 62 10.24 3.23 0.91
CA GLY A 62 9.97 4.56 0.36
C GLY A 62 8.91 4.54 -0.74
N ARG A 63 8.98 3.58 -1.67
CA ARG A 63 7.98 3.45 -2.75
C ARG A 63 6.58 3.17 -2.23
N VAL A 64 6.45 2.40 -1.14
CA VAL A 64 5.15 2.13 -0.52
C VAL A 64 4.60 3.40 0.12
N LEU A 65 5.43 4.16 0.84
CA LEU A 65 5.03 5.43 1.45
C LEU A 65 4.59 6.44 0.38
N ASP A 66 5.38 6.59 -0.69
CA ASP A 66 5.05 7.47 -1.82
C ASP A 66 3.71 7.08 -2.47
N ALA A 67 3.41 5.77 -2.57
CA ALA A 67 2.19 5.28 -3.22
C ALA A 67 0.92 5.45 -2.36
N VAL A 68 1.04 5.64 -1.04
CA VAL A 68 -0.12 5.84 -0.14
C VAL A 68 -0.36 7.31 0.22
N GLU A 69 0.63 8.19 0.01
CA GLU A 69 0.50 9.63 0.26
C GLU A 69 -0.24 10.39 -0.86
N ASN A 70 -0.20 9.90 -2.10
CA ASN A 70 -0.66 10.59 -3.32
C ASN A 70 -1.94 9.99 -3.93
#